data_AF-A0A060PXH2-F1
#
_entry.id   AF-A0A060PXH2-F1
#
_cell.length_a   1.000
_cell.length_b   1.000
_cell.length_c   1.000
_cell.angle_alpha   90.00
_cell.angle_beta   90.00
_cell.angle_gamma   90.00
#
_symmetry.space_group_name_H-M   'P 1'
#
loop_
_entity.id
_entity.type
_entity.pdbx_description
1 polymer ?
#
loop_
_entity_poly.entity_id
_entity_poly.type
_entity_poly.pdbx_seq_one_letter_code
_entity_poly.pdbx_strand_id
1 'polypeptide(L)'
;MKSKVLSIFTCFLISFSSYANMFDWGAKKTSDTNTSVCNCNQGLADLVEELIPAVVNISSEQIIKQESNNRTRIPFTPRNNFFDGFREFFEHFDQFFMDRGPSINREVVLLGSGFIIDKSGTIVTNYHVIKNAQDITVTMNDNTYFKAEVLGYDAKTDLAVLQIKADKDLSFVAFGDSDKARVGDTVMAIGNPFGLGGSVSTGIISARSRDISIGTMNEFIQTDAAINRGNSGGPLFDLNGKVIGINTAIYSPSESGGNVGIGFAIPSNLAVSIIDTLKSGKKIKHGWLGVQVQPITREFAESLGLKDTKGALVADIVKDSPAEKGGIKVGDILLEFDGKKVERMTQLPQMVSRTEPEKKVQVKLLRSGREVNIKVIIGESTSDSQGNNQEENESTSDYITGLTVSNLPQESKESKNDVPTKGVIVTNVDVNKNVTLRGIKKGDIIMQINGTYIENVESFQNQINLAKEKDKEKAIMLLIYRNGNQFFTSIKLKK
;
A
#
# COMPACT_ATOMS: atom_id res chain seq x y z
N MET A 1 -10.33 50.77 63.56
CA MET A 1 -10.81 50.30 62.23
C MET A 1 -9.69 49.78 61.30
N LYS A 2 -8.51 49.36 61.83
CA LYS A 2 -7.42 48.76 61.04
C LYS A 2 -7.03 47.32 61.44
N SER A 3 -7.70 46.74 62.44
CA SER A 3 -7.43 45.36 62.89
C SER A 3 -8.46 44.32 62.39
N LYS A 4 -9.65 44.75 61.93
CA LYS A 4 -10.67 43.83 61.38
C LYS A 4 -10.54 43.52 59.88
N VAL A 5 -9.73 44.28 59.13
CA VAL A 5 -9.50 44.03 57.68
C VAL A 5 -8.41 42.97 57.46
N LEU A 6 -7.47 42.82 58.40
CA LEU A 6 -6.38 41.85 58.28
C LEU A 6 -6.83 40.41 58.55
N SER A 7 -7.91 40.22 59.32
CA SER A 7 -8.47 38.89 59.64
C SER A 7 -9.33 38.30 58.52
N ILE A 8 -9.89 39.13 57.63
CA ILE A 8 -10.70 38.66 56.50
C ILE A 8 -9.79 38.24 55.33
N PHE A 9 -8.64 38.90 55.16
CA PHE A 9 -7.64 38.50 54.15
C PHE A 9 -6.91 37.19 54.48
N THR A 10 -6.72 36.87 55.76
CA THR A 10 -6.11 35.59 56.17
C THR A 10 -7.07 34.41 55.99
N CYS A 11 -8.38 34.58 56.20
CA CYS A 11 -9.36 33.54 55.88
C CYS A 11 -9.52 33.28 54.37
N PHE A 12 -9.30 34.29 53.51
CA PHE A 12 -9.37 34.11 52.05
C PHE A 12 -8.13 33.41 51.46
N LEU A 13 -6.97 33.52 52.10
CA LEU A 13 -5.74 32.83 51.68
C LEU A 13 -5.71 31.35 52.12
N ILE A 14 -6.35 31.01 53.25
CA ILE A 14 -6.44 29.62 53.73
C ILE A 14 -7.48 28.82 52.93
N SER A 15 -8.53 29.45 52.40
CA SER A 15 -9.48 28.78 51.50
C SER A 15 -8.97 28.61 50.06
N PHE A 16 -8.00 29.41 49.60
CA PHE A 16 -7.37 29.20 48.29
C PHE A 16 -6.35 28.05 48.29
N SER A 17 -5.63 27.83 49.40
CA SER A 17 -4.72 26.67 49.53
C SER A 17 -5.45 25.33 49.63
N SER A 18 -6.72 25.34 50.06
CA SER A 18 -7.55 24.12 50.11
C SER A 18 -8.23 23.80 48.76
N TYR A 19 -8.39 24.79 47.86
CA TYR A 19 -8.93 24.58 46.51
C TYR A 19 -7.85 24.39 45.43
N ALA A 20 -6.60 24.78 45.69
CA ALA A 20 -5.48 24.55 44.78
C ALA A 20 -5.13 23.04 44.61
N ASN A 21 -5.57 22.18 45.54
CA ASN A 21 -5.43 20.72 45.44
C ASN A 21 -6.58 20.03 44.69
N MET A 22 -7.58 20.76 44.16
CA MET A 22 -8.69 20.19 43.37
C MET A 22 -8.59 20.44 41.86
N PHE A 23 -7.60 21.21 41.42
CA PHE A 23 -7.24 21.35 40.01
C PHE A 23 -5.76 21.04 39.86
N ASP A 24 -5.40 19.78 40.09
CA ASP A 24 -4.18 19.22 39.52
C ASP A 24 -4.40 19.18 38.00
N TRP A 25 -3.91 20.20 37.30
CA TRP A 25 -3.69 20.12 35.87
C TRP A 25 -2.61 19.05 35.69
N GLY A 26 -3.06 17.79 35.64
CA GLY A 26 -2.24 16.62 35.41
C GLY A 26 -1.62 16.71 34.03
N ALA A 27 -0.55 17.49 33.90
CA ALA A 27 0.60 17.02 33.17
C ALA A 27 0.92 15.68 33.80
N LYS A 28 0.53 14.60 33.10
CA LYS A 28 0.84 13.24 33.47
C LYS A 28 2.37 13.21 33.55
N LYS A 29 2.91 13.38 34.76
CA LYS A 29 4.30 13.07 35.06
C LYS A 29 4.38 11.60 34.69
N THR A 30 4.96 11.33 33.53
CA THR A 30 5.39 9.99 33.15
C THR A 30 6.06 9.46 34.39
N SER A 31 5.50 8.39 34.95
CA SER A 31 6.09 7.70 36.09
C SER A 31 7.59 7.63 35.83
N ASP A 32 8.40 7.89 36.84
CA ASP A 32 9.77 7.41 36.87
C ASP A 32 9.70 5.88 36.79
N THR A 33 9.46 5.38 35.57
CA THR A 33 9.84 4.06 35.15
C THR A 33 11.30 3.96 35.55
N ASN A 34 11.66 2.89 36.25
CA ASN A 34 13.01 2.38 36.24
C ASN A 34 13.42 2.27 34.77
N THR A 35 13.89 3.37 34.20
CA THR A 35 14.75 3.37 33.06
C THR A 35 15.95 2.62 33.58
N SER A 36 16.12 1.38 33.12
CA SER A 36 17.48 0.94 32.84
C SER A 36 18.10 2.13 32.14
N VAL A 37 18.95 2.87 32.86
CA VAL A 37 19.69 3.99 32.29
C VAL A 37 20.29 3.42 31.03
N CYS A 38 19.80 3.90 29.87
CA CYS A 38 20.37 3.48 28.61
C CYS A 38 21.86 3.73 28.78
N ASN A 39 22.67 2.68 28.65
CA ASN A 39 24.10 2.82 28.72
C ASN A 39 24.51 3.50 27.41
N CYS A 40 24.21 4.79 27.27
CA CYS A 40 24.39 5.62 26.07
C CYS A 40 25.87 5.75 25.66
N ASN A 41 26.78 5.11 26.40
CA ASN A 41 28.20 5.03 26.11
C ASN A 41 28.61 3.75 25.37
N GLN A 42 27.72 2.77 25.19
CA GLN A 42 27.96 1.62 24.32
C GLN A 42 27.30 1.91 22.97
N GLY A 43 28.12 2.02 21.92
CA GLY A 43 27.63 2.07 20.55
C GLY A 43 27.01 0.73 20.12
N LEU A 44 26.55 0.65 18.88
CA LEU A 44 25.94 -0.57 18.34
C LEU A 44 26.95 -1.61 17.85
N ALA A 45 28.25 -1.39 18.05
CA ALA A 45 29.33 -2.19 17.50
C ALA A 45 29.24 -3.67 17.91
N ASP A 46 29.03 -3.95 19.20
CA ASP A 46 28.95 -5.33 19.72
C ASP A 46 27.75 -6.08 19.12
N LEU A 47 26.60 -5.41 19.01
CA LEU A 47 25.39 -5.97 18.38
C LEU A 47 25.62 -6.20 16.88
N VAL A 48 26.30 -5.28 16.21
CA VAL A 48 26.67 -5.39 14.79
C VAL A 48 27.62 -6.56 14.56
N GLU A 49 28.63 -6.73 15.41
CA GLU A 49 29.60 -7.83 15.33
C GLU A 49 28.91 -9.19 15.49
N GLU A 50 27.91 -9.29 16.37
CA GLU A 50 27.09 -10.48 16.54
C GLU A 50 26.21 -10.79 15.31
N LEU A 51 25.58 -9.76 14.71
CA LEU A 51 24.54 -9.94 13.69
C LEU A 51 25.08 -10.01 12.25
N ILE A 52 26.15 -9.28 11.93
CA ILE A 52 26.71 -9.21 10.58
C ILE A 52 26.92 -10.60 9.99
N PRO A 53 27.56 -11.58 10.66
CA PRO A 53 27.86 -12.90 10.09
C PRO A 53 26.66 -13.67 9.51
N ALA A 54 25.43 -13.36 9.94
CA ALA A 54 24.20 -13.97 9.43
C ALA A 54 23.62 -13.27 8.19
N VAL A 55 24.09 -12.08 7.84
CA VAL A 55 23.64 -11.28 6.69
C VAL A 55 24.55 -11.51 5.50
N VAL A 56 23.97 -11.84 4.36
CA VAL A 56 24.67 -12.31 3.17
C VAL A 56 24.42 -11.41 1.99
N ASN A 57 25.39 -11.35 1.07
CA ASN A 57 25.18 -10.79 -0.25
C ASN A 57 24.52 -11.85 -1.16
N ILE A 58 23.59 -11.42 -2.00
CA ILE A 58 22.97 -12.25 -3.03
C ILE A 58 23.29 -11.64 -4.38
N SER A 59 23.96 -12.43 -5.22
CA SER A 59 24.27 -12.14 -6.60
C SER A 59 23.42 -13.02 -7.51
N SER A 60 22.67 -12.40 -8.41
CA SER A 60 21.76 -13.09 -9.33
C SER A 60 22.19 -12.79 -10.77
N GLU A 61 22.65 -13.80 -11.50
CA GLU A 61 23.06 -13.66 -12.89
C GLU A 61 21.86 -13.82 -13.83
N GLN A 62 21.69 -12.85 -14.73
CA GLN A 62 20.58 -12.80 -15.69
C GLN A 62 21.07 -12.58 -17.11
N ILE A 63 20.56 -13.36 -18.06
CA ILE A 63 20.77 -13.10 -19.48
C ILE A 63 19.57 -12.32 -20.00
N ILE A 64 19.76 -11.04 -20.29
CA ILE A 64 18.72 -10.21 -20.90
C ILE A 64 18.77 -10.40 -22.42
N LYS A 65 17.80 -11.11 -22.98
CA LYS A 65 17.57 -11.18 -24.43
C LYS A 65 16.81 -9.94 -24.87
N GLN A 66 17.49 -9.03 -25.58
CA GLN A 66 16.83 -7.85 -26.14
C GLN A 66 16.07 -8.26 -27.41
N GLU A 67 14.75 -8.39 -27.34
CA GLU A 67 13.93 -8.47 -28.55
C GLU A 67 14.01 -7.14 -29.32
N SER A 68 14.47 -7.22 -30.57
CA SER A 68 14.51 -6.14 -31.55
C SER A 68 13.08 -5.70 -31.91
N ASN A 69 12.43 -4.97 -31.02
CA ASN A 69 11.25 -4.19 -31.37
C ASN A 69 11.68 -2.73 -31.50
N ASN A 70 11.57 -2.20 -32.73
CA ASN A 70 11.58 -0.76 -33.02
C ASN A 70 10.44 -0.11 -32.22
N ARG A 71 10.72 0.26 -30.97
CA ARG A 71 9.77 0.98 -30.12
C ARG A 71 10.09 2.46 -30.21
N THR A 72 9.25 3.15 -30.97
CA THR A 72 8.97 4.58 -30.84
C THR A 72 8.90 4.92 -29.35
N ARG A 73 9.68 5.92 -28.90
CA ARG A 73 9.60 6.45 -27.51
C ARG A 73 8.16 6.86 -27.22
N ILE A 74 7.44 6.06 -26.44
CA ILE A 74 6.16 6.45 -25.85
C ILE A 74 6.49 7.32 -24.63
N PRO A 75 5.87 8.50 -24.48
CA PRO A 75 6.08 9.35 -23.31
C PRO A 75 5.71 8.61 -22.03
N PHE A 76 6.50 8.86 -20.98
CA PHE A 76 6.27 8.40 -19.61
C PHE A 76 4.81 8.61 -19.20
N THR A 77 4.13 7.53 -18.83
CA THR A 77 2.83 7.59 -18.12
C THR A 77 3.02 6.84 -16.82
N PRO A 78 2.92 7.50 -15.65
CA PRO A 78 2.97 6.82 -14.35
C PRO A 78 1.81 5.83 -14.26
N ARG A 79 2.10 4.56 -13.94
CA ARG A 79 1.08 3.59 -13.53
C ARG A 79 0.95 3.56 -12.01
N ASN A 80 -0.29 3.42 -11.53
CA ASN A 80 -0.71 3.83 -10.19
C ASN A 80 -0.68 2.75 -9.09
N ASN A 81 -0.08 1.59 -9.33
CA ASN A 81 0.25 0.73 -8.21
C ASN A 81 1.65 1.09 -7.74
N PHE A 82 1.79 1.50 -6.47
CA PHE A 82 3.09 1.68 -5.80
C PHE A 82 4.07 0.57 -6.22
N PHE A 83 3.64 -0.70 -6.18
CA PHE A 83 4.43 -1.87 -6.58
C PHE A 83 4.74 -2.01 -8.08
N ASP A 84 3.85 -1.56 -8.97
CA ASP A 84 4.17 -1.51 -10.40
C ASP A 84 5.14 -0.35 -10.67
N GLY A 85 5.01 0.76 -9.94
CA GLY A 85 6.00 1.83 -9.87
C GLY A 85 7.33 1.39 -9.26
N PHE A 86 7.36 0.46 -8.28
CA PHE A 86 8.59 -0.17 -7.79
C PHE A 86 9.21 -1.09 -8.83
N ARG A 87 8.39 -1.91 -9.47
CA ARG A 87 8.87 -2.82 -10.51
C ARG A 87 9.43 -2.04 -11.69
N GLU A 88 8.72 -1.00 -12.14
CA GLU A 88 9.18 -0.07 -13.16
C GLU A 88 10.40 0.73 -12.67
N PHE A 89 10.44 1.16 -11.41
CA PHE A 89 11.63 1.77 -10.80
C PHE A 89 12.83 0.85 -10.92
N PHE A 90 12.77 -0.40 -10.47
CA PHE A 90 13.88 -1.34 -10.60
C PHE A 90 14.21 -1.63 -12.07
N GLU A 91 13.21 -1.81 -12.95
CA GLU A 91 13.44 -2.02 -14.39
C GLU A 91 14.11 -0.83 -15.09
N HIS A 92 13.86 0.42 -14.66
CA HIS A 92 14.52 1.63 -15.17
C HIS A 92 15.84 1.95 -14.46
N PHE A 93 15.93 1.64 -13.17
CA PHE A 93 17.08 1.83 -12.32
C PHE A 93 18.18 0.82 -12.64
N ASP A 94 17.84 -0.38 -13.11
CA ASP A 94 18.77 -1.34 -13.71
C ASP A 94 19.27 -0.85 -15.06
N GLN A 95 18.42 -0.20 -15.88
CA GLN A 95 18.83 0.42 -17.15
C GLN A 95 19.78 1.61 -16.99
N PHE A 96 19.76 2.32 -15.86
CA PHE A 96 20.55 3.53 -15.65
C PHE A 96 22.03 3.26 -15.34
N PHE A 97 22.34 2.11 -14.73
CA PHE A 97 23.71 1.66 -14.46
C PHE A 97 24.23 0.70 -15.55
N MET A 98 23.49 0.53 -16.64
CA MET A 98 23.99 -0.16 -17.84
C MET A 98 24.92 0.77 -18.62
N ASP A 99 26.18 0.37 -18.72
CA ASP A 99 27.12 0.95 -19.66
C ASP A 99 26.54 0.88 -21.09
N ARG A 100 26.38 2.02 -21.77
CA ARG A 100 25.71 2.11 -23.08
C ARG A 100 26.64 1.65 -24.23
N GLY A 101 27.15 0.43 -24.15
CA GLY A 101 27.82 -0.23 -25.28
C GLY A 101 26.83 -0.69 -26.37
N PRO A 102 27.30 -1.15 -27.54
CA PRO A 102 26.45 -1.73 -28.57
C PRO A 102 25.80 -3.06 -28.14
N SER A 103 24.72 -3.40 -28.85
CA SER A 103 23.80 -4.51 -28.68
C SER A 103 24.42 -5.90 -28.86
N ILE A 104 24.58 -6.63 -27.75
CA ILE A 104 24.78 -8.08 -27.64
C ILE A 104 23.97 -8.53 -26.41
N ASN A 105 23.46 -9.77 -26.35
CA ASN A 105 22.90 -10.36 -25.13
C ASN A 105 23.81 -10.02 -23.94
N ARG A 106 23.29 -9.29 -22.94
CA ARG A 106 24.08 -8.90 -21.77
C ARG A 106 23.74 -9.80 -20.60
N GLU A 107 24.79 -10.36 -20.02
CA GLU A 107 24.77 -10.86 -18.66
C GLU A 107 24.73 -9.65 -17.72
N VAL A 108 23.70 -9.57 -16.88
CA VAL A 108 23.54 -8.56 -15.84
C VAL A 108 23.54 -9.27 -14.51
N VAL A 109 24.36 -8.76 -13.59
CA VAL A 109 24.40 -9.23 -12.20
C VAL A 109 23.57 -8.28 -11.36
N LEU A 110 22.44 -8.75 -10.83
CA LEU A 110 21.70 -8.02 -9.80
C LEU A 110 22.29 -8.34 -8.43
N LEU A 111 22.44 -7.31 -7.60
CA LEU A 111 22.98 -7.41 -6.25
C LEU A 111 21.92 -7.04 -5.22
N GLY A 112 21.74 -7.91 -4.24
CA GLY A 112 20.91 -7.69 -3.08
C GLY A 112 21.54 -8.29 -1.82
N SER A 113 20.73 -8.34 -0.77
CA SER A 113 21.05 -8.98 0.50
C SER A 113 20.07 -10.07 0.84
N GLY A 114 20.47 -10.94 1.76
CA GLY A 114 19.58 -11.84 2.47
C GLY A 114 20.10 -12.07 3.88
N PHE A 115 19.40 -12.92 4.64
CA PHE A 115 19.87 -13.34 5.96
C PHE A 115 19.48 -14.78 6.25
N ILE A 116 20.36 -15.46 6.98
CA ILE A 116 20.20 -16.87 7.35
C ILE A 116 19.31 -16.95 8.59
N ILE A 117 18.29 -17.82 8.54
CA ILE A 117 17.29 -17.94 9.60
C ILE A 117 17.37 -19.25 10.39
N ASP A 118 18.18 -20.20 9.95
CA ASP A 118 18.41 -21.45 10.66
C ASP A 118 19.77 -22.10 10.32
N LYS A 119 20.14 -23.09 11.14
CA LYS A 119 21.38 -23.86 10.99
C LYS A 119 21.47 -24.66 9.69
N SER A 120 20.33 -24.96 9.06
CA SER A 120 20.34 -25.67 7.79
C SER A 120 20.78 -24.81 6.61
N GLY A 121 20.89 -23.49 6.78
CA GLY A 121 21.27 -22.58 5.70
C GLY A 121 20.08 -22.07 4.89
N THR A 122 18.89 -22.03 5.48
CA THR A 122 17.76 -21.34 4.86
C THR A 122 17.98 -19.83 4.92
N ILE A 123 17.83 -19.15 3.78
CA ILE A 123 18.03 -17.72 3.61
C ILE A 123 16.73 -17.05 3.18
N VAL A 124 16.43 -15.89 3.74
CA VAL A 124 15.33 -15.02 3.34
C VAL A 124 15.87 -13.84 2.57
N THR A 125 15.19 -13.47 1.48
CA THR A 125 15.47 -12.27 0.68
C THR A 125 14.19 -11.77 -0.01
N ASN A 126 14.30 -10.73 -0.82
CA ASN A 126 13.20 -10.28 -1.65
C ASN A 126 13.09 -11.07 -2.96
N TYR A 127 11.87 -11.20 -3.48
CA TYR A 127 11.64 -11.83 -4.77
C TYR A 127 12.30 -11.04 -5.91
N HIS A 128 12.23 -9.71 -5.89
CA HIS A 128 12.83 -8.90 -6.96
C HIS A 128 14.35 -9.08 -7.07
N VAL A 129 15.04 -9.46 -5.99
CA VAL A 129 16.50 -9.72 -5.98
C VAL A 129 16.84 -10.98 -6.79
N ILE A 130 15.93 -11.96 -6.86
CA ILE A 130 16.17 -13.26 -7.52
C ILE A 130 15.33 -13.46 -8.80
N LYS A 131 14.46 -12.50 -9.13
CA LYS A 131 13.52 -12.60 -10.25
C LYS A 131 14.29 -12.78 -11.55
N ASN A 132 14.02 -13.85 -12.30
CA ASN A 132 14.68 -14.21 -13.56
C ASN A 132 16.17 -14.62 -13.45
N ALA A 133 16.67 -14.86 -12.24
CA ALA A 133 18.04 -15.36 -12.06
C ALA A 133 18.17 -16.79 -12.61
N GLN A 134 19.23 -17.04 -13.38
CA GLN A 134 19.59 -18.40 -13.83
C GLN A 134 20.39 -19.13 -12.76
N ASP A 135 21.36 -18.43 -12.19
CA ASP A 135 22.17 -18.87 -11.08
C ASP A 135 22.14 -17.81 -9.97
N ILE A 136 22.09 -18.29 -8.73
CA ILE A 136 22.12 -17.45 -7.54
C ILE A 136 23.33 -17.85 -6.71
N THR A 137 24.21 -16.88 -6.49
CA THR A 137 25.39 -17.01 -5.64
C THR A 137 25.20 -16.20 -4.37
N VAL A 138 25.41 -16.84 -3.24
CA VAL A 138 25.40 -16.23 -1.92
C VAL A 138 26.84 -16.02 -1.47
N THR A 139 27.17 -14.80 -1.06
CA THR A 139 28.50 -14.47 -0.51
C THR A 139 28.36 -14.09 0.96
N MET A 140 29.07 -14.80 1.83
CA MET A 140 29.14 -14.51 3.27
C MET A 140 30.11 -13.36 3.55
N ASN A 141 30.09 -12.80 4.77
CA ASN A 141 31.04 -11.73 5.15
C ASN A 141 32.50 -12.18 5.28
N ASP A 142 32.75 -13.48 5.41
CA ASP A 142 34.10 -14.05 5.36
C ASP A 142 34.57 -14.34 3.91
N ASN A 143 33.83 -13.84 2.90
CA ASN A 143 34.03 -14.08 1.47
C ASN A 143 33.87 -15.55 1.04
N THR A 144 33.24 -16.41 1.85
CA THR A 144 32.84 -17.74 1.39
C THR A 144 31.66 -17.63 0.42
N TYR A 145 31.71 -18.39 -0.68
CA TYR A 145 30.66 -18.42 -1.70
C TYR A 145 29.86 -19.72 -1.65
N PHE A 146 28.55 -19.63 -1.84
CA PHE A 146 27.65 -20.77 -1.94
C PHE A 146 26.74 -20.63 -3.15
N LYS A 147 26.52 -21.72 -3.88
CA LYS A 147 25.39 -21.80 -4.81
C LYS A 147 24.10 -21.96 -4.01
N ALA A 148 23.09 -21.17 -4.33
CA ALA A 148 21.78 -21.24 -3.68
C ALA A 148 20.73 -21.89 -4.57
N GLU A 149 19.88 -22.72 -3.96
CA GLU A 149 18.66 -23.26 -4.57
C GLU A 149 17.45 -22.43 -4.11
N VAL A 150 16.51 -22.15 -5.02
CA VAL A 150 15.26 -21.46 -4.67
C VAL A 150 14.27 -22.48 -4.12
N LEU A 151 13.93 -22.39 -2.83
CA LEU A 151 12.89 -23.23 -2.22
C LEU A 151 11.48 -22.76 -2.62
N GLY A 152 11.31 -21.45 -2.75
CA GLY A 152 10.06 -20.85 -3.20
C GLY A 152 10.10 -19.32 -3.14
N TYR A 153 9.12 -18.70 -3.78
CA TYR A 153 8.94 -17.25 -3.74
C TYR A 153 7.46 -16.86 -3.82
N ASP A 154 7.16 -15.64 -3.38
CA ASP A 154 5.89 -14.97 -3.54
C ASP A 154 6.09 -13.57 -4.13
N ALA A 155 5.72 -13.43 -5.40
CA ALA A 155 5.87 -12.17 -6.14
C ALA A 155 4.97 -11.05 -5.61
N LYS A 156 3.85 -11.37 -4.94
CA LYS A 156 2.94 -10.33 -4.44
C LYS A 156 3.45 -9.67 -3.17
N THR A 157 4.11 -10.43 -2.31
CA THR A 157 4.67 -9.94 -1.05
C THR A 157 6.14 -9.60 -1.17
N ASP A 158 6.72 -9.81 -2.35
CA ASP A 158 8.13 -9.60 -2.65
C ASP A 158 9.08 -10.40 -1.73
N LEU A 159 8.74 -11.66 -1.43
CA LEU A 159 9.54 -12.54 -0.57
C LEU A 159 10.04 -13.75 -1.35
N ALA A 160 11.27 -14.18 -1.05
CA ALA A 160 11.85 -15.41 -1.54
C ALA A 160 12.61 -16.14 -0.44
N VAL A 161 12.61 -17.47 -0.53
CA VAL A 161 13.35 -18.35 0.36
C VAL A 161 14.34 -19.15 -0.46
N LEU A 162 15.60 -19.07 -0.07
CA LEU A 162 16.72 -19.77 -0.68
C LEU A 162 17.29 -20.80 0.29
N GLN A 163 18.04 -21.75 -0.24
CA GLN A 163 18.76 -22.76 0.51
C GLN A 163 20.19 -22.86 0.02
N ILE A 164 21.14 -22.82 0.95
CA ILE A 164 22.55 -23.14 0.69
C ILE A 164 22.95 -24.42 1.43
N LYS A 165 24.03 -25.05 1.00
CA LYS A 165 24.64 -26.20 1.70
C LYS A 165 26.02 -25.79 2.17
N ALA A 166 26.23 -25.82 3.49
CA ALA A 166 27.51 -25.48 4.09
C ALA A 166 28.02 -26.62 4.95
N ASP A 167 29.32 -26.90 4.87
CA ASP A 167 29.99 -27.93 5.66
C ASP A 167 30.48 -27.40 7.02
N LYS A 168 30.12 -26.16 7.36
CA LYS A 168 30.48 -25.45 8.60
C LYS A 168 29.24 -24.90 9.29
N ASP A 169 29.36 -24.65 10.58
CA ASP A 169 28.31 -23.98 11.35
C ASP A 169 28.06 -22.57 10.79
N LEU A 170 26.79 -22.25 10.59
CA LEU A 170 26.33 -20.96 10.08
C LEU A 170 25.80 -20.09 11.22
N SER A 171 26.13 -18.80 11.17
CA SER A 171 25.45 -17.79 12.00
C SER A 171 24.07 -17.51 11.41
N PHE A 172 23.05 -17.40 12.26
CA PHE A 172 21.67 -17.17 11.84
C PHE A 172 20.96 -16.26 12.85
N VAL A 173 19.88 -15.62 12.40
CA VAL A 173 19.09 -14.68 13.21
C VAL A 173 17.66 -15.16 13.40
N ALA A 174 17.03 -14.65 14.46
CA ALA A 174 15.65 -14.96 14.79
C ALA A 174 14.71 -13.79 14.45
N PHE A 175 13.49 -14.11 14.05
CA PHE A 175 12.44 -13.12 13.91
C PHE A 175 11.98 -12.60 15.27
N GLY A 176 11.69 -11.30 15.32
CA GLY A 176 10.99 -10.62 16.39
C GLY A 176 9.51 -10.46 16.08
N ASP A 177 8.79 -9.86 17.01
CA ASP A 177 7.37 -9.56 16.86
C ASP A 177 7.18 -8.13 16.34
N SER A 178 6.96 -8.00 15.03
CA SER A 178 6.79 -6.69 14.39
C SER A 178 5.55 -5.95 14.86
N ASP A 179 4.56 -6.62 15.47
CA ASP A 179 3.36 -5.98 15.98
C ASP A 179 3.62 -5.19 17.27
N LYS A 180 4.65 -5.55 18.03
CA LYS A 180 5.10 -4.80 19.22
C LYS A 180 5.96 -3.59 18.89
N ALA A 181 6.51 -3.52 17.68
CA ALA A 181 7.34 -2.40 17.25
C ALA A 181 6.51 -1.11 17.09
N ARG A 182 7.02 0.01 17.60
CA ARG A 182 6.31 1.30 17.66
C ARG A 182 7.05 2.38 16.91
N VAL A 183 6.30 3.36 16.42
CA VAL A 183 6.89 4.59 15.87
C VAL A 183 7.79 5.23 16.93
N GLY A 184 9.02 5.55 16.54
CA GLY A 184 10.08 6.07 17.41
C GLY A 184 11.02 5.01 18.01
N ASP A 185 10.70 3.72 17.93
CA ASP A 185 11.65 2.68 18.35
C ASP A 185 12.87 2.69 17.40
N THR A 186 14.08 2.61 17.97
CA THR A 186 15.33 2.55 17.20
C THR A 186 15.46 1.22 16.47
N VAL A 187 15.92 1.29 15.22
CA VAL A 187 16.11 0.14 14.34
C VAL A 187 17.44 0.21 13.63
N MET A 188 17.91 -0.96 13.20
CA MET A 188 19.16 -1.11 12.47
C MET A 188 18.94 -1.93 11.21
N ALA A 189 19.21 -1.33 10.05
CA ALA A 189 19.22 -2.02 8.77
C ALA A 189 20.63 -2.53 8.51
N ILE A 190 20.75 -3.84 8.26
CA ILE A 190 22.01 -4.45 7.81
C ILE A 190 21.78 -5.01 6.41
N GLY A 191 22.71 -4.72 5.50
CA GLY A 191 22.84 -5.42 4.23
C GLY A 191 24.29 -5.78 3.99
N ASN A 192 24.56 -6.47 2.89
CA ASN A 192 25.90 -6.70 2.38
C ASN A 192 25.95 -6.27 0.91
N PRO A 193 25.83 -4.95 0.63
CA PRO A 193 25.96 -4.45 -0.73
C PRO A 193 27.37 -4.77 -1.23
N PHE A 194 27.47 -5.37 -2.41
CA PHE A 194 28.74 -5.73 -3.10
C PHE A 194 29.60 -6.82 -2.47
N GLY A 195 29.17 -7.46 -1.37
CA GLY A 195 29.95 -8.53 -0.73
C GLY A 195 31.22 -8.04 -0.03
N LEU A 196 31.34 -6.74 0.27
CA LEU A 196 32.56 -6.11 0.82
C LEU A 196 32.58 -6.00 2.35
N GLY A 197 31.78 -6.79 3.06
CA GLY A 197 31.83 -6.88 4.53
C GLY A 197 30.66 -6.22 5.28
N GLY A 198 29.50 -6.06 4.64
CA GLY A 198 28.30 -5.55 5.28
C GLY A 198 28.23 -4.02 5.36
N SER A 199 27.04 -3.46 5.16
CA SER A 199 26.72 -2.05 5.41
C SER A 199 25.65 -1.99 6.48
N VAL A 200 25.89 -1.14 7.48
CA VAL A 200 24.97 -0.92 8.60
C VAL A 200 24.49 0.51 8.57
N SER A 201 23.19 0.70 8.71
CA SER A 201 22.58 2.00 8.97
C SER A 201 21.57 1.90 10.09
N THR A 202 21.37 3.00 10.79
CA THR A 202 20.51 3.08 11.97
C THR A 202 19.52 4.19 11.79
N GLY A 203 18.32 4.01 12.33
CA GLY A 203 17.27 5.00 12.31
C GLY A 203 16.21 4.65 13.35
N ILE A 204 15.01 5.14 13.13
CA ILE A 204 13.82 4.81 13.91
C ILE A 204 12.75 4.25 12.98
N ILE A 205 11.73 3.64 13.57
CA ILE A 205 10.46 3.44 12.89
C ILE A 205 9.80 4.82 12.75
N SER A 206 9.73 5.35 11.54
CA SER A 206 9.16 6.66 11.25
C SER A 206 7.63 6.61 11.18
N ALA A 207 7.08 5.50 10.71
CA ALA A 207 5.64 5.28 10.61
C ALA A 207 5.31 3.80 10.40
N ARG A 208 4.06 3.42 10.63
CA ARG A 208 3.52 2.12 10.22
C ARG A 208 2.44 2.36 9.18
N SER A 209 2.19 1.42 8.27
CA SER A 209 1.22 1.59 7.16
C SER A 209 -0.22 1.94 7.53
N ARG A 210 -0.57 2.03 8.82
CA ARG A 210 -1.81 2.71 9.21
C ARG A 210 -1.80 4.20 8.84
N ASP A 211 -0.64 4.81 8.69
CA ASP A 211 -0.54 6.28 8.67
C ASP A 211 -0.29 6.88 7.28
N ILE A 212 0.14 6.08 6.29
CA ILE A 212 0.79 6.63 5.08
C ILE A 212 -0.08 6.59 3.81
N SER A 213 -1.15 5.79 3.71
CA SER A 213 -2.09 5.78 2.55
C SER A 213 -1.43 5.74 1.15
N ILE A 214 -0.32 5.03 0.98
CA ILE A 214 0.34 4.86 -0.33
C ILE A 214 0.20 3.41 -0.80
N GLY A 215 -0.55 3.17 -1.88
CA GLY A 215 -0.59 1.90 -2.62
C GLY A 215 -1.49 0.79 -2.05
N THR A 216 -1.47 -0.39 -2.69
CA THR A 216 -2.40 -1.51 -2.47
C THR A 216 -1.91 -2.58 -1.48
N MET A 217 -0.69 -2.44 -0.95
CA MET A 217 -0.07 -3.37 0.01
C MET A 217 0.45 -2.57 1.21
N ASN A 218 -0.50 -2.11 2.03
CA ASN A 218 -0.29 -1.27 3.22
C ASN A 218 0.12 -2.04 4.48
N GLU A 219 1.20 -2.81 4.44
CA GLU A 219 1.83 -3.33 5.67
C GLU A 219 3.35 -3.31 5.52
N PHE A 220 3.91 -2.11 5.55
CA PHE A 220 5.33 -1.84 5.67
C PHE A 220 5.62 -1.13 6.99
N ILE A 221 6.81 -1.39 7.51
CA ILE A 221 7.46 -0.55 8.48
C ILE A 221 8.18 0.54 7.70
N GLN A 222 7.85 1.81 7.93
CA GLN A 222 8.63 2.92 7.39
C GLN A 222 9.76 3.24 8.37
N THR A 223 10.97 3.45 7.83
CA THR A 223 12.14 3.85 8.61
C THR A 223 12.93 4.94 7.89
N ASP A 224 13.64 5.76 8.65
CA ASP A 224 14.63 6.71 8.16
C ASP A 224 16.06 6.14 8.15
N ALA A 225 16.24 4.88 8.59
CA ALA A 225 17.48 4.16 8.39
C ALA A 225 17.83 4.13 6.89
N ALA A 226 19.09 4.41 6.57
CA ALA A 226 19.54 4.45 5.19
C ALA A 226 19.51 3.06 4.53
N ILE A 227 18.43 2.78 3.81
CA ILE A 227 18.28 1.64 2.90
C ILE A 227 18.75 2.10 1.51
N ASN A 228 19.83 1.54 0.98
CA ASN A 228 20.35 1.84 -0.37
C ASN A 228 20.43 0.55 -1.21
N ARG A 229 20.84 0.65 -2.48
CA ARG A 229 21.08 -0.52 -3.34
C ARG A 229 21.98 -1.53 -2.64
N GLY A 230 21.56 -2.79 -2.68
CA GLY A 230 22.26 -3.90 -2.03
C GLY A 230 21.85 -4.15 -0.57
N ASN A 231 21.06 -3.28 0.09
CA ASN A 231 20.42 -3.61 1.38
C ASN A 231 19.05 -4.30 1.20
N SER A 232 18.44 -4.23 0.00
CA SER A 232 17.19 -4.92 -0.31
C SER A 232 17.32 -6.43 -0.09
N GLY A 233 16.35 -7.00 0.59
CA GLY A 233 16.32 -8.39 1.07
C GLY A 233 17.05 -8.60 2.41
N GLY A 234 17.82 -7.62 2.88
CA GLY A 234 18.48 -7.66 4.18
C GLY A 234 17.52 -7.38 5.35
N PRO A 235 17.91 -7.73 6.58
CA PRO A 235 17.07 -7.56 7.77
C PRO A 235 17.03 -6.11 8.30
N LEU A 236 15.88 -5.75 8.87
CA LEU A 236 15.68 -4.62 9.77
C LEU A 236 15.55 -5.17 11.20
N PHE A 237 16.53 -4.87 12.05
CA PHE A 237 16.60 -5.34 13.43
C PHE A 237 16.04 -4.34 14.43
N ASP A 238 15.46 -4.86 15.51
CA ASP A 238 15.34 -4.12 16.77
C ASP A 238 16.67 -4.12 17.55
N LEU A 239 16.73 -3.38 18.67
CA LEU A 239 17.93 -3.32 19.52
C LEU A 239 18.21 -4.62 20.31
N ASN A 240 17.34 -5.63 20.21
CA ASN A 240 17.58 -6.97 20.78
C ASN A 240 18.14 -7.94 19.74
N GLY A 241 18.50 -7.46 18.54
CA GLY A 241 19.00 -8.26 17.43
C GLY A 241 17.94 -9.18 16.82
N LYS A 242 16.66 -8.87 16.97
CA LYS A 242 15.56 -9.62 16.34
C LYS A 242 15.10 -8.94 15.06
N VAL A 243 14.88 -9.75 14.01
CA VAL A 243 14.41 -9.24 12.72
C VAL A 243 12.94 -8.84 12.85
N ILE A 244 12.65 -7.55 12.79
CA ILE A 244 11.28 -7.00 12.79
C ILE A 244 10.78 -6.65 11.39
N GLY A 245 11.68 -6.60 10.40
CA GLY A 245 11.28 -6.49 9.00
C GLY A 245 12.35 -6.88 8.00
N ILE A 246 11.99 -6.92 6.72
CA ILE A 246 12.86 -7.21 5.58
C ILE A 246 12.90 -5.97 4.69
N ASN A 247 14.07 -5.32 4.59
CA ASN A 247 14.26 -4.11 3.80
C ASN A 247 13.92 -4.39 2.34
N THR A 248 13.04 -3.60 1.72
CA THR A 248 12.58 -3.87 0.34
C THR A 248 12.71 -2.66 -0.57
N ALA A 249 12.32 -1.48 -0.11
CA ALA A 249 12.07 -0.34 -0.96
C ALA A 249 12.43 0.99 -0.29
N ILE A 250 12.57 2.03 -1.12
CA ILE A 250 12.69 3.43 -0.69
C ILE A 250 11.75 4.31 -1.50
N TYR A 251 11.31 5.42 -0.93
CA TYR A 251 10.78 6.52 -1.71
C TYR A 251 11.95 7.43 -2.12
N SER A 252 12.06 7.74 -3.41
CA SER A 252 13.05 8.67 -3.96
C SER A 252 12.35 9.63 -4.92
N PRO A 253 12.31 10.95 -4.65
CA PRO A 253 11.72 11.94 -5.53
C PRO A 253 12.60 12.30 -6.73
N SER A 254 13.87 11.90 -6.75
CA SER A 254 14.83 12.18 -7.82
C SER A 254 15.13 10.95 -8.68
N GLU A 255 15.46 11.18 -9.95
CA GLU A 255 15.93 10.16 -10.90
C GLU A 255 17.20 9.44 -10.42
N SER A 256 17.94 10.01 -9.48
CA SER A 256 19.15 9.42 -8.90
C SER A 256 18.89 8.21 -7.99
N GLY A 257 17.65 7.98 -7.54
CA GLY A 257 17.27 6.77 -6.79
C GLY A 257 17.93 6.61 -5.42
N GLY A 258 18.29 7.72 -4.76
CA GLY A 258 18.91 7.72 -3.44
C GLY A 258 17.90 7.78 -2.30
N ASN A 259 18.26 7.23 -1.14
CA ASN A 259 17.41 7.33 0.05
C ASN A 259 17.34 8.79 0.55
N VAL A 260 16.13 9.31 0.75
CA VAL A 260 15.86 10.66 1.28
C VAL A 260 15.29 10.66 2.71
N GLY A 261 15.53 9.59 3.47
CA GLY A 261 14.99 9.34 4.82
C GLY A 261 13.65 8.61 4.82
N ILE A 262 13.28 7.94 3.72
CA ILE A 262 12.02 7.20 3.60
C ILE A 262 12.29 5.82 3.00
N GLY A 263 12.54 4.85 3.89
CA GLY A 263 12.70 3.43 3.57
C GLY A 263 11.52 2.59 4.05
N PHE A 264 11.33 1.43 3.42
CA PHE A 264 10.24 0.50 3.70
C PHE A 264 10.77 -0.92 3.91
N ALA A 265 10.23 -1.59 4.94
CA ALA A 265 10.52 -2.99 5.25
C ALA A 265 9.23 -3.81 5.42
N ILE A 266 9.22 -5.04 4.90
CA ILE A 266 8.13 -6.01 5.07
C ILE A 266 8.14 -6.48 6.54
N PRO A 267 7.05 -6.35 7.33
CA PRO A 267 7.00 -6.76 8.73
C PRO A 267 7.28 -8.26 8.91
N SER A 268 8.01 -8.62 9.97
CA SER A 268 8.35 -10.01 10.27
C SER A 268 7.12 -10.89 10.46
N ASN A 269 6.06 -10.43 11.13
CA ASN A 269 4.86 -11.25 11.39
C ASN A 269 4.14 -11.62 10.08
N LEU A 270 4.16 -10.74 9.08
CA LEU A 270 3.67 -11.07 7.74
C LEU A 270 4.59 -12.10 7.08
N ALA A 271 5.89 -11.84 7.09
CA ALA A 271 6.88 -12.65 6.40
C ALA A 271 6.97 -14.09 6.92
N VAL A 272 6.92 -14.32 8.24
CA VAL A 272 7.10 -15.65 8.85
C VAL A 272 6.13 -16.68 8.27
N SER A 273 4.83 -16.35 8.20
CA SER A 273 3.80 -17.25 7.65
C SER A 273 4.03 -17.64 6.18
N ILE A 274 4.54 -16.69 5.39
CA ILE A 274 4.86 -16.88 3.97
C ILE A 274 6.11 -17.75 3.85
N ILE A 275 7.17 -17.41 4.60
CA ILE A 275 8.44 -18.14 4.64
C ILE A 275 8.20 -19.61 5.01
N ASP A 276 7.40 -19.89 6.04
CA ASP A 276 7.08 -21.26 6.47
C ASP A 276 6.40 -22.06 5.35
N THR A 277 5.47 -21.42 4.63
CA THR A 277 4.78 -22.06 3.50
C THR A 277 5.75 -22.32 2.34
N LEU A 278 6.60 -21.35 2.00
CA LEU A 278 7.61 -21.48 0.95
C LEU A 278 8.65 -22.56 1.29
N LYS A 279 9.09 -22.65 2.56
CA LYS A 279 9.98 -23.72 3.05
C LYS A 279 9.39 -25.12 2.88
N SER A 280 8.06 -25.24 2.95
CA SER A 280 7.38 -26.52 2.73
C SER A 280 7.24 -26.93 1.25
N GLY A 281 7.74 -26.11 0.32
CA GLY A 281 7.62 -26.31 -1.14
C GLY A 281 6.21 -26.02 -1.69
N LYS A 282 5.31 -25.46 -0.86
CA LYS A 282 3.97 -25.07 -1.29
C LYS A 282 4.00 -23.69 -1.93
N LYS A 283 3.20 -23.51 -2.98
CA LYS A 283 2.96 -22.19 -3.57
C LYS A 283 2.07 -21.37 -2.66
N ILE A 284 2.39 -20.07 -2.49
CA ILE A 284 1.46 -19.13 -1.87
C ILE A 284 0.29 -18.90 -2.82
N LYS A 285 -0.92 -19.15 -2.30
CA LYS A 285 -2.15 -18.84 -3.02
C LYS A 285 -2.77 -17.60 -2.42
N HIS A 286 -3.06 -16.63 -3.27
CA HIS A 286 -3.69 -15.38 -2.85
C HIS A 286 -5.16 -15.38 -3.21
N GLY A 287 -5.99 -14.98 -2.26
CA GLY A 287 -7.40 -14.79 -2.50
C GLY A 287 -7.65 -13.67 -3.51
N TRP A 288 -8.73 -13.82 -4.27
CA TRP A 288 -9.19 -12.86 -5.26
C TRP A 288 -10.70 -12.69 -5.12
N LEU A 289 -11.14 -11.43 -5.09
CA LEU A 289 -12.55 -11.07 -5.04
C LEU A 289 -13.06 -10.57 -6.40
N GLY A 290 -12.21 -9.92 -7.19
CA GLY A 290 -12.56 -9.38 -8.50
C GLY A 290 -13.38 -8.08 -8.45
N VAL A 291 -13.07 -7.20 -7.50
CA VAL A 291 -13.63 -5.84 -7.41
C VAL A 291 -12.53 -4.81 -7.61
N GLN A 292 -12.88 -3.70 -8.25
CA GLN A 292 -12.13 -2.46 -8.18
C GLN A 292 -12.79 -1.56 -7.15
N VAL A 293 -12.02 -1.04 -6.20
CA VAL A 293 -12.56 -0.26 -5.08
C VAL A 293 -11.95 1.13 -4.99
N GLN A 294 -12.72 2.05 -4.41
CA GLN A 294 -12.33 3.45 -4.21
C GLN A 294 -12.54 3.88 -2.75
N PRO A 295 -11.74 4.85 -2.26
CA PRO A 295 -12.00 5.46 -0.97
C PRO A 295 -13.31 6.25 -1.02
N ILE A 296 -13.96 6.35 0.12
CA ILE A 296 -15.15 7.19 0.27
C ILE A 296 -14.68 8.58 0.67
N THR A 297 -14.94 9.58 -0.17
CA THR A 297 -14.73 10.97 0.19
C THR A 297 -15.83 11.45 1.13
N ARG A 298 -15.59 12.56 1.83
CA ARG A 298 -16.61 13.15 2.71
C ARG A 298 -17.85 13.58 1.91
N GLU A 299 -17.63 14.14 0.73
CA GLU A 299 -18.68 14.55 -0.19
C GLU A 299 -19.53 13.35 -0.64
N PHE A 300 -18.91 12.19 -0.84
CA PHE A 300 -19.58 10.95 -1.18
C PHE A 300 -20.39 10.37 0.00
N ALA A 301 -19.82 10.41 1.21
CA ALA A 301 -20.55 10.03 2.41
C ALA A 301 -21.80 10.91 2.59
N GLU A 302 -21.67 12.22 2.40
CA GLU A 302 -22.79 13.17 2.51
C GLU A 302 -23.90 12.92 1.46
N SER A 303 -23.56 12.62 0.21
CA SER A 303 -24.56 12.35 -0.84
C SER A 303 -25.36 11.06 -0.60
N LEU A 304 -24.75 10.07 0.05
CA LEU A 304 -25.39 8.80 0.42
C LEU A 304 -26.03 8.83 1.81
N GLY A 305 -25.96 9.96 2.54
CA GLY A 305 -26.49 10.08 3.90
C GLY A 305 -25.70 9.28 4.95
N LEU A 306 -24.43 8.97 4.68
CA LEU A 306 -23.53 8.29 5.59
C LEU A 306 -22.97 9.26 6.63
N LYS A 307 -22.76 8.75 7.85
CA LYS A 307 -22.19 9.53 8.96
C LYS A 307 -20.66 9.54 8.96
N ASP A 308 -20.04 8.57 8.30
CA ASP A 308 -18.60 8.42 8.22
C ASP A 308 -18.17 7.97 6.81
N THR A 309 -16.85 7.96 6.59
CA THR A 309 -16.21 7.62 5.30
C THR A 309 -15.61 6.22 5.32
N LYS A 310 -16.18 5.32 6.13
CA LYS A 310 -15.64 3.97 6.33
C LYS A 310 -16.04 3.05 5.19
N GLY A 311 -15.19 2.06 4.94
CA GLY A 311 -15.43 1.01 3.96
C GLY A 311 -14.67 1.19 2.65
N ALA A 312 -14.99 0.32 1.71
CA ALA A 312 -14.46 0.32 0.35
C ALA A 312 -15.60 0.37 -0.65
N LEU A 313 -15.69 1.44 -1.45
CA LEU A 313 -16.72 1.59 -2.48
C LEU A 313 -16.37 0.75 -3.71
N VAL A 314 -17.28 -0.10 -4.17
CA VAL A 314 -17.09 -0.90 -5.40
C VAL A 314 -17.36 -0.02 -6.62
N ALA A 315 -16.30 0.31 -7.35
CA ALA A 315 -16.35 1.12 -8.57
C ALA A 315 -16.54 0.27 -9.83
N ASP A 316 -15.99 -0.95 -9.84
CA ASP A 316 -16.15 -1.90 -10.93
C ASP A 316 -16.08 -3.34 -10.42
N ILE A 317 -16.63 -4.28 -11.20
CA ILE A 317 -16.62 -5.71 -10.91
C ILE A 317 -16.13 -6.45 -12.14
N VAL A 318 -15.11 -7.27 -11.95
CA VAL A 318 -14.61 -8.14 -13.01
C VAL A 318 -15.67 -9.20 -13.31
N LYS A 319 -15.98 -9.39 -14.59
CA LYS A 319 -16.91 -10.42 -15.05
C LYS A 319 -16.44 -11.83 -14.63
N ASP A 320 -17.40 -12.69 -14.31
CA ASP A 320 -17.19 -14.07 -13.84
C ASP A 320 -16.40 -14.19 -12.52
N SER A 321 -16.21 -13.07 -11.82
CA SER A 321 -15.49 -13.01 -10.55
C SER A 321 -16.28 -13.56 -9.36
N PRO A 322 -15.59 -13.89 -8.26
CA PRO A 322 -16.20 -14.17 -6.96
C PRO A 322 -17.21 -13.12 -6.50
N ALA A 323 -16.91 -11.83 -6.68
CA ALA A 323 -17.79 -10.74 -6.30
C ALA A 323 -19.10 -10.75 -7.09
N GLU A 324 -19.03 -10.91 -8.42
CA GLU A 324 -20.21 -10.98 -9.28
C GLU A 324 -21.08 -12.19 -8.88
N LYS A 325 -20.47 -13.38 -8.76
CA LYS A 325 -21.14 -14.62 -8.35
C LYS A 325 -21.72 -14.54 -6.93
N GLY A 326 -21.06 -13.81 -6.04
CA GLY A 326 -21.51 -13.52 -4.68
C GLY A 326 -22.61 -12.46 -4.60
N GLY A 327 -22.95 -11.82 -5.72
CA GLY A 327 -24.00 -10.82 -5.80
C GLY A 327 -23.60 -9.43 -5.28
N ILE A 328 -22.29 -9.12 -5.22
CA ILE A 328 -21.78 -7.75 -5.04
C ILE A 328 -22.14 -6.96 -6.30
N LYS A 329 -22.44 -5.66 -6.13
CA LYS A 329 -22.80 -4.75 -7.22
C LYS A 329 -21.95 -3.49 -7.17
N VAL A 330 -21.75 -2.88 -8.35
CA VAL A 330 -21.18 -1.53 -8.45
C VAL A 330 -22.03 -0.56 -7.62
N GLY A 331 -21.37 0.28 -6.82
CA GLY A 331 -21.99 1.17 -5.86
C GLY A 331 -22.22 0.57 -4.46
N ASP A 332 -21.95 -0.71 -4.25
CA ASP A 332 -21.91 -1.27 -2.88
C ASP A 332 -20.71 -0.71 -2.11
N ILE A 333 -20.89 -0.50 -0.80
CA ILE A 333 -19.80 -0.14 0.12
C ILE A 333 -19.53 -1.34 1.03
N LEU A 334 -18.34 -1.93 0.95
CA LEU A 334 -17.96 -3.03 1.83
C LEU A 334 -17.55 -2.48 3.20
N LEU A 335 -18.26 -2.88 4.24
CA LEU A 335 -18.07 -2.41 5.62
C LEU A 335 -17.34 -3.44 6.49
N GLU A 336 -17.60 -4.73 6.28
CA GLU A 336 -16.91 -5.81 6.97
C GLU A 336 -16.61 -6.97 6.01
N PHE A 337 -15.45 -7.59 6.16
CA PHE A 337 -15.00 -8.73 5.41
C PHE A 337 -14.50 -9.81 6.37
N ASP A 338 -15.16 -10.97 6.36
CA ASP A 338 -14.85 -12.12 7.21
C ASP A 338 -14.78 -11.77 8.72
N GLY A 339 -15.75 -10.96 9.17
CA GLY A 339 -15.83 -10.50 10.57
C GLY A 339 -14.87 -9.36 10.94
N LYS A 340 -14.01 -8.90 10.01
CA LYS A 340 -13.10 -7.77 10.21
C LYS A 340 -13.69 -6.50 9.59
N LYS A 341 -13.68 -5.40 10.34
CA LYS A 341 -14.13 -4.09 9.83
C LYS A 341 -13.18 -3.55 8.77
N VAL A 342 -13.76 -3.04 7.68
CA VAL A 342 -13.07 -2.28 6.65
C VAL A 342 -13.21 -0.80 7.02
N GLU A 343 -12.29 -0.30 7.82
CA GLU A 343 -12.26 1.11 8.25
C GLU A 343 -11.75 2.02 7.12
N ARG A 344 -10.87 1.50 6.25
CA ARG A 344 -10.32 2.21 5.09
C ARG A 344 -10.33 1.30 3.87
N MET A 345 -10.55 1.89 2.68
CA MET A 345 -10.57 1.15 1.41
C MET A 345 -9.38 0.22 1.25
N THR A 346 -8.19 0.70 1.60
CA THR A 346 -6.93 0.00 1.38
C THR A 346 -6.77 -1.30 2.18
N GLN A 347 -7.61 -1.52 3.20
CA GLN A 347 -7.58 -2.76 3.98
C GLN A 347 -8.23 -3.92 3.23
N LEU A 348 -9.25 -3.66 2.40
CA LEU A 348 -10.01 -4.72 1.74
C LEU A 348 -9.13 -5.58 0.80
N PRO A 349 -8.31 -5.00 -0.11
CA PRO A 349 -7.42 -5.81 -0.97
C PRO A 349 -6.52 -6.76 -0.17
N GLN A 350 -6.04 -6.32 1.00
CA GLN A 350 -5.18 -7.14 1.87
C GLN A 350 -5.95 -8.29 2.51
N MET A 351 -7.13 -7.98 3.08
CA MET A 351 -7.99 -8.99 3.68
C MET A 351 -8.36 -10.08 2.66
N VAL A 352 -8.67 -9.67 1.44
CA VAL A 352 -8.95 -10.59 0.32
C VAL A 352 -7.71 -11.40 -0.04
N SER A 353 -6.55 -10.77 -0.25
CA SER A 353 -5.33 -11.47 -0.68
C SER A 353 -4.87 -12.54 0.32
N ARG A 354 -5.06 -12.27 1.62
CA ARG A 354 -4.72 -13.21 2.71
C ARG A 354 -5.75 -14.31 2.94
N THR A 355 -6.90 -14.21 2.29
CA THR A 355 -7.92 -15.23 2.41
C THR A 355 -7.56 -16.39 1.51
N GLU A 356 -7.54 -17.59 2.07
CA GLU A 356 -7.37 -18.82 1.30
C GLU A 356 -8.42 -18.89 0.19
N PRO A 357 -8.03 -19.21 -1.05
CA PRO A 357 -9.00 -19.50 -2.10
C PRO A 357 -9.99 -20.58 -1.68
N GLU A 358 -11.18 -20.53 -2.28
CA GLU A 358 -12.33 -21.41 -2.00
C GLU A 358 -12.96 -21.21 -0.61
N LYS A 359 -12.35 -20.41 0.27
CA LYS A 359 -12.96 -20.04 1.55
C LYS A 359 -14.24 -19.23 1.32
N LYS A 360 -15.31 -19.66 1.98
CA LYS A 360 -16.58 -18.93 2.03
C LYS A 360 -16.51 -17.87 3.13
N VAL A 361 -16.53 -16.61 2.75
CA VAL A 361 -16.47 -15.47 3.67
C VAL A 361 -17.81 -14.75 3.77
N GLN A 362 -18.09 -14.20 4.95
CA GLN A 362 -19.23 -13.30 5.16
C GLN A 362 -18.79 -11.87 4.87
N VAL A 363 -19.53 -11.17 4.00
CA VAL A 363 -19.30 -9.76 3.67
C VAL A 363 -20.53 -8.96 4.10
N LYS A 364 -20.31 -7.93 4.92
CA LYS A 364 -21.32 -6.91 5.23
C LYS A 364 -21.08 -5.73 4.31
N LEU A 365 -22.10 -5.35 3.56
CA LEU A 365 -22.05 -4.23 2.63
C LEU A 365 -23.22 -3.28 2.85
N LEU A 366 -23.07 -2.03 2.44
CA LEU A 366 -24.15 -1.07 2.32
C LEU A 366 -24.57 -0.97 0.86
N ARG A 367 -25.86 -1.17 0.60
CA ARG A 367 -26.47 -1.06 -0.73
C ARG A 367 -27.67 -0.15 -0.68
N SER A 368 -27.61 0.96 -1.42
CA SER A 368 -28.70 1.95 -1.47
C SER A 368 -29.14 2.38 -0.06
N GLY A 369 -28.19 2.62 0.83
CA GLY A 369 -28.42 3.05 2.21
C GLY A 369 -28.86 1.97 3.20
N ARG A 370 -28.92 0.69 2.79
CA ARG A 370 -29.28 -0.44 3.68
C ARG A 370 -28.14 -1.43 3.82
N GLU A 371 -27.92 -1.91 5.04
CA GLU A 371 -26.95 -2.99 5.28
C GLU A 371 -27.47 -4.32 4.73
N VAL A 372 -26.60 -5.03 4.04
CA VAL A 372 -26.85 -6.35 3.45
C VAL A 372 -25.68 -7.26 3.82
N ASN A 373 -26.00 -8.48 4.22
CA ASN A 373 -25.01 -9.52 4.50
C ASN A 373 -25.05 -10.55 3.37
N ILE A 374 -23.92 -10.75 2.69
CA ILE A 374 -23.79 -11.75 1.63
C ILE A 374 -22.65 -12.73 1.94
N LYS A 375 -22.72 -13.93 1.35
CA LYS A 375 -21.63 -14.90 1.44
C LYS A 375 -20.96 -15.00 0.08
N VAL A 376 -19.64 -14.87 0.06
CA VAL A 376 -18.82 -14.92 -1.16
C VAL A 376 -17.82 -16.04 -1.03
N ILE A 377 -17.59 -16.80 -2.11
CA ILE A 377 -16.53 -17.82 -2.18
C ILE A 377 -15.33 -17.17 -2.83
N ILE A 378 -14.23 -17.02 -2.10
CA ILE A 378 -13.02 -16.34 -2.61
C ILE A 378 -12.37 -17.18 -3.71
N GLY A 379 -11.99 -16.53 -4.81
CA GLY A 379 -11.28 -17.18 -5.92
C GLY A 379 -9.78 -17.19 -5.68
N GLU A 380 -9.04 -17.94 -6.49
CA GLU A 380 -7.59 -17.86 -6.55
C GLU A 380 -7.18 -16.76 -7.53
N SER A 381 -6.27 -15.87 -7.10
CA SER A 381 -5.70 -14.87 -8.00
C SER A 381 -4.77 -15.55 -9.00
N THR A 382 -5.18 -15.64 -10.25
CA THR A 382 -4.26 -15.95 -11.35
C THR A 382 -3.46 -14.69 -11.68
N SER A 383 -2.14 -14.82 -11.85
CA SER A 383 -1.21 -13.69 -11.94
C SER A 383 -1.36 -12.78 -13.18
N ASP A 384 -2.35 -13.01 -14.05
CA ASP A 384 -2.45 -12.38 -15.38
C ASP A 384 -3.75 -11.61 -15.64
N SER A 385 -4.51 -11.25 -14.60
CA SER A 385 -5.67 -10.36 -14.80
C SER A 385 -5.19 -8.91 -14.80
N GLN A 386 -4.98 -8.38 -16.01
CA GLN A 386 -4.71 -6.96 -16.30
C GLN A 386 -5.65 -6.06 -15.49
N GLY A 387 -5.12 -5.42 -14.45
CA GLY A 387 -5.78 -4.31 -13.81
C GLY A 387 -5.73 -3.12 -14.76
N ASN A 388 -6.88 -2.69 -15.28
CA ASN A 388 -6.95 -1.42 -15.98
C ASN A 388 -6.58 -0.29 -15.00
N ASN A 389 -5.65 0.54 -15.46
CA ASN A 389 -4.98 1.59 -14.70
C ASN A 389 -5.99 2.60 -14.14
N GLN A 390 -6.00 2.77 -12.82
CA GLN A 390 -6.68 3.87 -12.14
C GLN A 390 -5.68 5.00 -11.91
N GLU A 391 -5.80 6.11 -12.63
CA GLU A 391 -5.18 7.38 -12.25
C GLU A 391 -5.84 7.89 -10.94
N GLU A 392 -5.18 7.72 -9.79
CA GLU A 392 -5.45 8.50 -8.58
C GLU A 392 -5.01 9.94 -8.84
N ASN A 393 -5.97 10.87 -8.84
CA ASN A 393 -5.70 12.30 -8.71
C ASN A 393 -6.09 12.74 -7.31
N GLU A 394 -5.16 13.42 -6.64
CA GLU A 394 -5.30 14.03 -5.32
C GLU A 394 -6.53 14.93 -5.22
N SER A 395 -7.23 14.83 -4.10
CA SER A 395 -8.43 15.61 -3.79
C SER A 395 -8.06 16.86 -2.99
N THR A 396 -8.35 18.04 -3.54
CA THR A 396 -8.53 19.30 -2.80
C THR A 396 -9.82 19.99 -3.25
N SER A 397 -10.47 20.67 -2.30
CA SER A 397 -11.90 21.02 -2.28
C SER A 397 -12.35 22.20 -3.16
N ASP A 398 -13.65 22.16 -3.52
CA ASP A 398 -14.65 23.26 -3.64
C ASP A 398 -15.29 23.71 -5.00
N TYR A 399 -16.61 23.41 -5.07
CA TYR A 399 -17.85 24.02 -5.63
C TYR A 399 -18.13 24.46 -7.13
N ILE A 400 -18.89 23.60 -7.86
CA ILE A 400 -20.21 23.73 -8.60
C ILE A 400 -20.44 24.26 -10.06
N THR A 401 -21.20 23.47 -10.90
CA THR A 401 -21.86 23.48 -12.29
C THR A 401 -21.22 23.98 -13.63
N GLY A 402 -21.09 23.13 -14.68
CA GLY A 402 -20.46 23.48 -15.98
C GLY A 402 -20.36 22.36 -17.05
N LEU A 403 -21.19 21.29 -16.98
CA LEU A 403 -21.12 20.17 -17.94
C LEU A 403 -22.11 20.34 -19.08
N THR A 404 -21.67 20.04 -20.29
CA THR A 404 -22.55 19.79 -21.44
C THR A 404 -22.47 18.31 -21.80
N VAL A 405 -23.63 17.67 -21.94
CA VAL A 405 -23.74 16.25 -22.27
C VAL A 405 -24.61 16.04 -23.51
N SER A 406 -24.39 14.95 -24.23
CA SER A 406 -25.26 14.48 -25.31
C SER A 406 -25.58 13.01 -25.16
N ASN A 407 -26.60 12.53 -25.88
CA ASN A 407 -26.84 11.09 -26.00
C ASN A 407 -25.62 10.42 -26.63
N LEU A 408 -25.37 9.17 -26.25
CA LEU A 408 -24.41 8.33 -26.96
C LEU A 408 -24.87 8.16 -28.42
N PRO A 409 -23.94 8.20 -29.40
CA PRO A 409 -24.28 7.92 -30.79
C PRO A 409 -24.95 6.54 -30.90
N GLN A 410 -26.07 6.46 -31.63
CA GLN A 410 -26.62 5.16 -32.01
C GLN A 410 -25.80 4.63 -33.20
N GLU A 411 -25.25 3.41 -33.04
CA GLU A 411 -24.56 2.52 -34.02
C GLU A 411 -23.01 2.59 -34.05
N SER A 412 -22.25 1.49 -34.20
CA SER A 412 -22.52 0.09 -34.58
C SER A 412 -21.82 -0.90 -33.62
N LYS A 413 -22.32 -2.14 -33.56
CA LYS A 413 -21.82 -3.32 -32.79
C LYS A 413 -20.35 -3.73 -33.03
N GLU A 414 -19.54 -2.89 -33.68
CA GLU A 414 -18.16 -3.18 -34.10
C GLU A 414 -17.10 -2.46 -33.27
N SER A 415 -17.49 -1.64 -32.29
CA SER A 415 -16.55 -1.15 -31.29
C SER A 415 -16.45 -2.17 -30.15
N LYS A 416 -15.20 -2.56 -29.84
CA LYS A 416 -14.76 -3.53 -28.81
C LYS A 416 -15.77 -3.67 -27.65
N ASN A 417 -16.10 -4.91 -27.29
CA ASN A 417 -17.15 -5.38 -26.36
C ASN A 417 -17.32 -4.71 -24.98
N ASP A 418 -16.58 -3.66 -24.65
CA ASP A 418 -16.52 -3.07 -23.30
C ASP A 418 -16.97 -1.60 -23.21
N VAL A 419 -17.41 -0.96 -24.31
CA VAL A 419 -17.92 0.42 -24.24
C VAL A 419 -19.40 0.44 -23.82
N PRO A 420 -19.81 1.25 -22.82
CA PRO A 420 -21.20 1.36 -22.40
C PRO A 420 -22.14 1.78 -23.53
N THR A 421 -23.27 1.08 -23.65
CA THR A 421 -24.34 1.38 -24.64
C THR A 421 -25.45 2.27 -24.10
N LYS A 422 -25.40 2.60 -22.80
CA LYS A 422 -26.37 3.44 -22.08
C LYS A 422 -25.64 4.53 -21.30
N GLY A 423 -26.25 5.71 -21.23
CA GLY A 423 -25.70 6.87 -20.52
C GLY A 423 -25.61 8.10 -21.40
N VAL A 424 -24.82 9.08 -20.96
CA VAL A 424 -24.60 10.33 -21.71
C VAL A 424 -23.11 10.61 -21.84
N ILE A 425 -22.69 11.11 -23.01
CA ILE A 425 -21.29 11.50 -23.25
C ILE A 425 -21.09 12.98 -22.94
N VAL A 426 -19.98 13.31 -22.28
CA VAL A 426 -19.58 14.68 -21.97
C VAL A 426 -18.99 15.33 -23.21
N THR A 427 -19.67 16.33 -23.75
CA THR A 427 -19.26 17.05 -24.96
C THR A 427 -18.45 18.30 -24.67
N ASN A 428 -18.68 18.92 -23.51
CA ASN A 428 -17.92 20.07 -23.05
C ASN A 428 -17.86 20.11 -21.52
N VAL A 429 -16.73 20.62 -21.01
CA VAL A 429 -16.48 20.81 -19.59
C VAL A 429 -16.04 22.25 -19.38
N ASP A 430 -16.95 23.07 -18.86
CA ASP A 430 -16.68 24.44 -18.46
C ASP A 430 -16.18 24.46 -17.00
N VAL A 431 -14.87 24.21 -16.85
CA VAL A 431 -14.19 24.23 -15.54
C VAL A 431 -14.22 25.61 -14.87
N ASN A 432 -14.46 26.68 -15.63
CA ASN A 432 -14.57 28.03 -15.09
C ASN A 432 -15.92 28.27 -14.44
N LYS A 433 -16.98 27.62 -14.95
CA LYS A 433 -18.28 27.61 -14.28
C LYS A 433 -18.29 26.68 -13.08
N ASN A 434 -17.52 25.58 -13.13
CA ASN A 434 -17.38 24.60 -12.04
C ASN A 434 -16.01 23.91 -11.93
N VAL A 435 -15.33 24.23 -10.84
CA VAL A 435 -14.05 23.60 -10.48
C VAL A 435 -14.16 22.10 -10.17
N THR A 436 -15.30 21.59 -9.69
CA THR A 436 -15.51 20.15 -9.43
C THR A 436 -15.59 19.31 -10.71
N LEU A 437 -15.49 19.93 -11.89
CA LEU A 437 -15.40 19.22 -13.16
C LEU A 437 -13.98 18.92 -13.61
N ARG A 438 -12.94 19.37 -12.88
CA ARG A 438 -11.54 19.12 -13.26
C ARG A 438 -11.20 17.64 -13.41
N GLY A 439 -11.90 16.76 -12.69
CA GLY A 439 -11.78 15.30 -12.84
C GLY A 439 -12.56 14.71 -14.02
N ILE A 440 -13.46 15.47 -14.64
CA ILE A 440 -14.32 15.06 -15.76
C ILE A 440 -13.74 15.66 -17.05
N LYS A 441 -13.63 14.84 -18.09
CA LYS A 441 -13.03 15.23 -19.37
C LYS A 441 -14.07 15.10 -20.47
N LYS A 442 -13.89 15.88 -21.54
CA LYS A 442 -14.63 15.66 -22.79
C LYS A 442 -14.38 14.21 -23.26
N GLY A 443 -15.45 13.51 -23.60
CA GLY A 443 -15.42 12.10 -24.01
C GLY A 443 -15.77 11.11 -22.89
N ASP A 444 -15.86 11.55 -21.64
CA ASP A 444 -16.36 10.72 -20.54
C ASP A 444 -17.81 10.31 -20.76
N ILE A 445 -18.16 9.08 -20.37
CA ILE A 445 -19.54 8.58 -20.41
C ILE A 445 -20.07 8.51 -18.97
N ILE A 446 -21.12 9.28 -18.67
CA ILE A 446 -21.81 9.23 -17.38
C ILE A 446 -22.88 8.14 -17.46
N MET A 447 -22.77 7.15 -16.57
CA MET A 447 -23.60 5.95 -16.56
C MET A 447 -24.63 5.93 -15.42
N GLN A 448 -24.30 6.54 -14.28
CA GLN A 448 -25.21 6.64 -13.13
C GLN A 448 -25.20 8.03 -12.51
N ILE A 449 -26.31 8.38 -11.87
CA ILE A 449 -26.45 9.52 -10.95
C ILE A 449 -27.04 9.00 -9.63
N ASN A 450 -26.36 9.23 -8.50
CA ASN A 450 -26.78 8.79 -7.16
C ASN A 450 -27.17 7.29 -7.09
N GLY A 451 -26.41 6.45 -7.80
CA GLY A 451 -26.62 5.01 -7.87
C GLY A 451 -27.77 4.58 -8.80
N THR A 452 -28.42 5.52 -9.49
CA THR A 452 -29.45 5.25 -10.49
C THR A 452 -28.83 5.27 -11.88
N TYR A 453 -28.96 4.17 -12.63
CA TYR A 453 -28.54 4.12 -14.03
C TYR A 453 -29.36 5.09 -14.88
N ILE A 454 -28.66 5.79 -15.78
CA ILE A 454 -29.26 6.69 -16.76
C ILE A 454 -29.09 6.12 -18.16
N GLU A 455 -30.10 6.30 -19.01
CA GLU A 455 -30.10 5.76 -20.37
C GLU A 455 -29.73 6.81 -21.42
N ASN A 456 -30.14 8.06 -21.17
CA ASN A 456 -30.09 9.16 -22.13
C ASN A 456 -30.11 10.52 -21.40
N VAL A 457 -30.02 11.60 -22.17
CA VAL A 457 -30.02 13.00 -21.68
C VAL A 457 -31.30 13.33 -20.90
N GLU A 458 -32.44 12.77 -21.26
CA GLU A 458 -33.70 12.99 -20.52
C GLU A 458 -33.61 12.40 -19.11
N SER A 459 -33.20 11.14 -18.98
CA SER A 459 -32.98 10.50 -17.68
C SER A 459 -31.88 11.18 -16.86
N PHE A 460 -30.81 11.67 -17.51
CA PHE A 460 -29.78 12.50 -16.87
C PHE A 460 -30.40 13.76 -16.26
N GLN A 461 -31.16 14.53 -17.07
CA GLN A 461 -31.76 15.78 -16.61
C GLN A 461 -32.77 15.56 -15.48
N ASN A 462 -33.57 14.49 -15.56
CA ASN A 462 -34.52 14.13 -14.51
C ASN A 462 -33.82 13.84 -13.18
N GLN A 463 -32.73 13.07 -13.19
CA GLN A 463 -31.95 12.80 -11.98
C GLN A 463 -31.30 14.05 -11.40
N ILE A 464 -30.80 14.96 -12.26
CA ILE A 464 -30.27 16.26 -11.81
C ILE A 464 -31.36 17.11 -11.14
N ASN A 465 -32.56 17.15 -11.71
CA ASN A 465 -33.68 17.91 -11.14
C ASN A 465 -34.12 17.33 -9.78
N LEU A 466 -34.25 15.99 -9.69
CA LEU A 466 -34.58 15.31 -8.43
C LEU A 466 -33.57 15.59 -7.32
N ALA A 467 -32.28 15.61 -7.68
CA ALA A 467 -31.21 15.91 -6.72
C ALA A 467 -31.24 17.38 -6.26
N LYS A 468 -31.70 18.31 -7.11
CA LYS A 468 -31.91 19.72 -6.71
C LYS A 468 -33.15 19.93 -5.84
N GLU A 469 -34.23 19.22 -6.11
CA GLU A 469 -35.51 19.35 -5.39
C GLU A 469 -35.44 18.78 -3.97
N LYS A 470 -34.65 17.72 -3.77
CA LYS A 470 -34.27 17.29 -2.43
C LYS A 470 -33.28 18.31 -1.86
N ASP A 471 -33.79 19.34 -1.19
CA ASP A 471 -33.07 20.43 -0.49
C ASP A 471 -32.01 19.96 0.56
N LYS A 472 -31.78 18.64 0.66
CA LYS A 472 -30.75 17.94 1.46
C LYS A 472 -29.56 17.43 0.65
N GLU A 473 -29.67 17.20 -0.66
CA GLU A 473 -28.59 16.62 -1.48
C GLU A 473 -27.61 17.73 -1.91
N LYS A 474 -26.56 17.96 -1.10
CA LYS A 474 -25.51 18.95 -1.36
C LYS A 474 -24.59 18.58 -2.53
N ALA A 475 -24.61 17.31 -2.92
CA ALA A 475 -23.81 16.77 -4.01
C ALA A 475 -24.52 15.59 -4.69
N ILE A 476 -24.20 15.39 -5.97
CA ILE A 476 -24.56 14.22 -6.76
C ILE A 476 -23.33 13.36 -7.01
N MET A 477 -23.52 12.06 -7.01
CA MET A 477 -22.55 11.04 -7.32
C MET A 477 -22.73 10.60 -8.77
N LEU A 478 -21.65 10.57 -9.54
CA LEU A 478 -21.64 10.10 -10.92
C LEU A 478 -20.79 8.84 -11.03
N LEU A 479 -21.28 7.82 -11.74
CA LEU A 479 -20.43 6.76 -12.26
C LEU A 479 -19.98 7.15 -13.67
N ILE A 480 -18.68 7.24 -13.89
CA ILE A 480 -18.09 7.61 -15.18
C ILE A 480 -17.34 6.42 -15.76
N TYR A 481 -17.49 6.23 -17.07
CA TYR A 481 -16.65 5.38 -17.88
C TYR A 481 -15.69 6.22 -18.74
N ARG A 482 -14.39 5.88 -18.69
CA ARG A 482 -13.32 6.50 -19.48
C ARG A 482 -12.31 5.43 -19.89
N ASN A 483 -12.07 5.27 -21.19
CA ASN A 483 -11.00 4.42 -21.73
C ASN A 483 -10.96 2.98 -21.14
N GLY A 484 -12.12 2.34 -20.94
CA GLY A 484 -12.18 0.97 -20.39
C GLY A 484 -12.24 0.90 -18.86
N ASN A 485 -12.24 2.03 -18.17
CA ASN A 485 -12.31 2.11 -16.71
C ASN A 485 -13.61 2.73 -16.23
N GLN A 486 -14.15 2.20 -15.13
CA GLN A 486 -15.24 2.82 -14.38
C GLN A 486 -14.73 3.44 -13.08
N PHE A 487 -15.22 4.63 -12.75
CA PHE A 487 -14.90 5.30 -11.49
C PHE A 487 -16.03 6.20 -11.04
N PHE A 488 -16.22 6.33 -9.72
CA PHE A 488 -17.12 7.31 -9.16
C PHE A 488 -16.45 8.67 -9.03
N THR A 489 -17.22 9.72 -9.25
CA THR A 489 -16.88 11.10 -8.89
C THR A 489 -18.09 11.80 -8.31
N SER A 490 -17.90 12.91 -7.61
CA SER A 490 -19.00 13.71 -7.04
C SER A 490 -18.99 15.13 -7.57
N ILE A 491 -20.17 15.65 -7.88
CA ILE A 491 -20.39 17.05 -8.24
C ILE A 491 -21.25 17.69 -7.17
N LYS A 492 -20.79 18.81 -6.61
CA LYS A 492 -21.62 19.60 -5.70
C LYS A 492 -22.72 20.32 -6.50
N LEU A 493 -23.93 20.43 -5.96
CA LEU A 493 -25.03 21.20 -6.55
C LEU A 493 -25.10 22.60 -5.91
N LYS A 494 -25.20 23.68 -6.72
CA LYS A 494 -25.39 25.07 -6.23
C LYS A 494 -26.83 25.15 -5.80
N LYS A 495 -27.03 25.77 -4.63
CA LYS A 495 -28.23 26.55 -4.42
C LYS A 495 -28.21 27.73 -5.38
#